data_AF-A0AAE3DM00-F1
#
_entry.id   AF-A0AAE3DM00-F1
#
_cell.length_a   1.000
_cell.length_b   1.000
_cell.length_c   1.000
_cell.angle_alpha   90.00
_cell.angle_beta   90.00
_cell.angle_gamma   90.00
#
_symmetry.space_group_name_H-M   'P 1'
#
loop_
_entity.id
_entity.type
_entity.pdbx_description
1 polymer ?
#
loop_
_entity_poly.entity_id
_entity_poly.type
_entity_poly.pdbx_seq_one_letter_code
_entity_poly.pdbx_strand_id
1 'polypeptide(L)'
;MKLYRKAAAAMLAGVLGSVVIGSGMSAYAAGVTKSGDKLYYYMPDGTVATGLIHDTASDKYYYGMSDGTLAIGWLRIGQDYFYMAEDGALWTGWRTIDGARYYFYPDSGKCAINIAMPVDGYWYLFGTDGKIQTGFQNVNGSTYYFDPSNGVMVAGTSRTIDGVVYNFQADGTCTTQVATANSYNFNNGSNSQNGSGTSNTPNSGESNPEADGGKTGVITAGSSK
;
A
#
# COMPACT_ATOMS: atom_id res chain seq x y z
N MET A 1 14.86 -14.19 -20.87
CA MET A 1 15.71 -14.20 -19.66
C MET A 1 15.87 -12.76 -19.18
N LYS A 2 15.13 -12.35 -18.15
CA LYS A 2 15.27 -11.00 -17.56
C LYS A 2 16.55 -11.00 -16.73
N LEU A 3 17.55 -10.23 -17.16
CA LEU A 3 18.73 -9.96 -16.35
C LEU A 3 18.27 -9.21 -15.09
N TYR A 4 18.30 -9.86 -13.93
CA TYR A 4 18.39 -9.17 -12.65
C TYR A 4 19.78 -8.52 -12.59
N ARG A 5 19.89 -7.32 -13.19
CA ARG A 5 21.07 -6.48 -13.03
C ARG A 5 21.04 -5.95 -11.60
N LYS A 6 21.98 -6.46 -10.80
CA LYS A 6 22.44 -5.96 -9.49
C LYS A 6 21.98 -4.52 -9.22
N ALA A 7 20.99 -4.34 -8.36
CA ALA A 7 20.62 -3.03 -7.83
C ALA A 7 21.63 -2.66 -6.74
N ALA A 8 22.74 -2.06 -7.16
CA ALA A 8 23.70 -1.42 -6.28
C ALA A 8 23.31 0.05 -6.10
N ALA A 9 23.36 0.48 -4.85
CA ALA A 9 23.76 1.82 -4.43
C ALA A 9 22.90 3.03 -4.90
N ALA A 10 21.79 3.24 -4.20
CA ALA A 10 21.29 4.59 -3.90
C ALA A 10 20.96 4.73 -2.40
N MET A 11 21.75 4.08 -1.54
CA MET A 11 21.56 4.16 -0.09
C MET A 11 22.14 5.48 0.42
N LEU A 12 21.24 6.42 0.74
CA LEU A 12 21.44 7.74 1.35
C LEU A 12 22.06 8.83 0.46
N ALA A 13 21.23 9.43 -0.40
CA ALA A 13 21.43 10.82 -0.83
C ALA A 13 21.23 11.77 0.36
N GLY A 14 22.24 11.92 1.22
CA GLY A 14 22.21 12.86 2.34
C GLY A 14 23.12 12.48 3.52
N VAL A 15 24.43 12.45 3.29
CA VAL A 15 25.54 12.71 4.23
C VAL A 15 25.41 12.19 5.68
N LEU A 16 26.31 11.28 6.07
CA LEU A 16 27.43 11.55 6.99
C LEU A 16 28.44 10.40 6.86
N GLY A 17 29.68 10.76 6.54
CA GLY A 17 30.75 9.80 6.32
C GLY A 17 31.04 8.94 7.54
N SER A 18 31.55 7.73 7.29
CA SER A 18 32.14 6.89 8.32
C SER A 18 33.24 7.68 9.04
N VAL A 19 33.05 7.99 10.32
CA VAL A 19 34.11 8.55 11.16
C VAL A 19 34.93 7.38 11.69
N VAL A 20 36.18 7.28 11.23
CA VAL A 20 37.18 6.31 11.71
C VAL A 20 37.94 6.96 12.86
N ILE A 21 37.96 6.32 14.04
CA ILE A 21 38.84 6.73 15.15
C ILE A 21 39.72 5.55 15.55
N GLY A 22 41.02 5.65 15.21
CA GLY A 22 42.15 5.03 15.94
C GLY A 22 42.41 3.53 15.78
N SER A 23 43.59 3.21 15.23
CA SER A 23 44.14 1.87 15.01
C SER A 23 44.76 1.23 16.26
N GLY A 24 44.59 -0.09 16.42
CA GLY A 24 45.46 -0.92 17.27
C GLY A 24 44.85 -2.21 17.82
N MET A 25 45.22 -3.34 17.19
CA MET A 25 45.29 -4.72 17.74
C MET A 25 44.06 -5.66 17.68
N SER A 26 44.41 -6.93 17.37
CA SER A 26 43.66 -8.20 17.35
C SER A 26 42.45 -8.25 16.42
N ALA A 27 42.50 -9.15 15.44
CA ALA A 27 41.39 -9.45 14.54
C ALA A 27 40.21 -10.02 15.34
N TYR A 28 39.35 -9.15 15.84
CA TYR A 28 37.99 -9.51 16.21
C TYR A 28 37.31 -10.07 14.95
N ALA A 29 36.42 -11.05 15.11
CA ALA A 29 35.61 -11.51 14.00
C ALA A 29 34.82 -10.31 13.48
N ALA A 30 35.22 -9.77 12.33
CA ALA A 30 34.55 -8.63 11.72
C ALA A 30 33.09 -9.00 11.41
N GLY A 31 32.19 -8.04 11.60
CA GLY A 31 30.75 -8.21 11.38
C GLY A 31 29.91 -7.97 12.64
N VAL A 32 28.64 -8.38 12.53
CA VAL A 32 27.65 -8.21 13.60
C VAL A 32 28.00 -9.10 14.79
N THR A 33 28.15 -8.47 15.96
CA THR A 33 28.41 -9.15 17.23
C THR A 33 27.41 -8.68 18.27
N LYS A 34 26.86 -9.64 19.02
CA LYS A 34 25.96 -9.35 20.15
C LYS A 34 26.78 -9.19 21.43
N SER A 35 26.53 -8.12 22.17
CA SER A 35 27.10 -7.87 23.50
C SER A 35 25.98 -7.44 24.44
N GLY A 36 25.66 -8.29 25.43
CA GLY A 36 24.41 -8.17 26.19
C GLY A 36 23.20 -8.27 25.25
N ASP A 37 22.26 -7.33 25.36
CA ASP A 37 21.06 -7.25 24.51
C ASP A 37 21.25 -6.40 23.25
N LYS A 38 22.45 -5.84 23.03
CA LYS A 38 22.71 -4.94 21.92
C LYS A 38 23.57 -5.60 20.84
N LEU A 39 23.37 -5.18 19.59
CA LEU A 39 24.21 -5.55 18.46
C LEU A 39 25.21 -4.43 18.17
N TYR A 40 26.39 -4.81 17.70
CA TYR A 40 27.46 -3.94 17.26
C TYR A 40 28.01 -4.48 15.95
N TYR A 41 28.57 -3.64 15.09
CA TYR A 41 29.32 -4.09 13.92
C TYR A 41 30.81 -3.81 14.13
N TYR A 42 31.61 -4.86 14.29
CA TYR A 42 33.05 -4.74 14.42
C TYR A 42 33.70 -4.75 13.03
N MET A 43 34.57 -3.79 12.79
CA MET A 43 35.42 -3.72 11.60
C MET A 43 36.61 -4.68 11.76
N PRO A 44 37.31 -5.05 10.67
CA PRO A 44 38.49 -5.93 10.74
C PRO A 44 39.64 -5.40 11.62
N ASP A 45 39.69 -4.09 11.84
CA ASP A 45 40.66 -3.43 12.72
C ASP A 45 40.24 -3.42 14.21
N GLY A 46 39.10 -4.03 14.53
CA GLY A 46 38.55 -4.12 15.89
C GLY A 46 37.72 -2.91 16.32
N THR A 47 37.60 -1.88 15.48
CA THR A 47 36.76 -0.71 15.79
C THR A 47 35.28 -1.02 15.61
N VAL A 48 34.41 -0.26 16.28
CA VAL A 48 32.95 -0.35 16.12
C VAL A 48 32.51 0.65 15.07
N ALA A 49 31.78 0.19 14.06
CA ALA A 49 31.27 1.05 13.00
C ALA A 49 30.01 1.82 13.44
N THR A 50 29.91 3.07 12.98
CA THR A 50 28.73 3.94 13.10
C THR A 50 28.32 4.45 11.72
N GLY A 51 27.06 4.86 11.57
CA GLY A 51 26.48 5.27 10.28
C GLY A 51 26.13 4.06 9.41
N LEU A 52 26.02 4.29 8.10
CA LEU A 52 25.70 3.25 7.13
C LEU A 52 26.86 2.26 7.00
N ILE A 53 26.53 0.98 7.08
CA ILE A 53 27.48 -0.13 6.94
C ILE A 53 26.97 -1.04 5.82
N HIS A 54 27.84 -1.39 4.87
CA HIS A 54 27.60 -2.45 3.89
C HIS A 54 28.56 -3.61 4.22
N ASP A 55 28.00 -4.72 4.67
CA ASP A 55 28.73 -5.96 4.82
C ASP A 55 28.78 -6.66 3.46
N THR A 56 29.94 -6.58 2.82
CA THR A 56 30.16 -7.13 1.47
C THR A 56 30.21 -8.66 1.44
N ALA A 57 30.41 -9.32 2.59
CA ALA A 57 30.43 -10.77 2.67
C ALA A 57 29.00 -11.35 2.63
N SER A 58 28.07 -10.70 3.33
CA SER A 58 26.66 -11.10 3.37
C SER A 58 25.76 -10.32 2.40
N ASP A 59 26.29 -9.27 1.79
CA ASP A 59 25.55 -8.27 0.99
C ASP A 59 24.39 -7.63 1.76
N LYS A 60 24.57 -7.45 3.08
CA LYS A 60 23.59 -6.82 3.96
C LYS A 60 24.00 -5.40 4.34
N TYR A 61 23.00 -4.59 4.65
CA TYR A 61 23.20 -3.22 5.12
C TYR A 61 22.75 -3.09 6.58
N TYR A 62 23.51 -2.32 7.35
CA TYR A 62 23.25 -2.03 8.77
C TYR A 62 23.39 -0.53 9.02
N TYR A 63 22.92 -0.08 10.19
CA TYR A 63 23.12 1.30 10.63
C TYR A 63 23.59 1.33 12.07
N GLY A 64 24.83 1.77 12.30
CA GLY A 64 25.37 1.97 13.64
C GLY A 64 24.98 3.35 14.19
N MET A 65 24.35 3.37 15.35
CA MET A 65 24.01 4.57 16.10
C MET A 65 25.27 5.25 16.66
N SER A 66 25.15 6.49 17.15
CA SER A 66 26.29 7.24 17.68
C SER A 66 26.95 6.61 18.91
N ASP A 67 26.25 5.71 19.62
CA ASP A 67 26.78 4.93 20.74
C ASP A 67 27.43 3.59 20.30
N GLY A 68 27.56 3.36 18.99
CA GLY A 68 28.13 2.16 18.39
C GLY A 68 27.15 1.00 18.22
N THR A 69 25.94 1.09 18.79
CA THR A 69 24.95 0.01 18.71
C THR A 69 24.28 -0.01 17.34
N LEU A 70 23.90 -1.18 16.82
CA LEU A 70 23.11 -1.25 15.59
C LEU A 70 21.65 -0.88 15.88
N ALA A 71 21.08 -0.07 15.00
CA ALA A 71 19.66 0.23 15.00
C ALA A 71 18.83 -1.05 14.76
N ILE A 72 17.73 -1.18 15.50
CA ILE A 72 16.71 -2.23 15.36
C ILE A 72 15.34 -1.56 15.34
N GLY A 73 14.43 -2.06 14.51
CA GLY A 73 13.10 -1.53 14.30
C GLY A 73 13.09 -0.28 13.41
N TRP A 74 12.12 0.60 13.66
CA TRP A 74 11.96 1.84 12.89
C TRP A 74 13.15 2.77 13.07
N LEU A 75 13.75 3.16 11.95
CA LEU A 75 14.86 4.11 11.89
C LEU A 75 14.43 5.30 11.02
N ARG A 76 14.62 6.51 11.53
CA ARG A 76 14.37 7.75 10.78
C ARG A 76 15.68 8.49 10.54
N ILE A 77 15.95 8.81 9.28
CA ILE A 77 17.11 9.61 8.88
C ILE A 77 16.59 10.78 8.03
N GLY A 78 16.69 12.00 8.56
CA GLY A 78 16.09 13.17 7.94
C GLY A 78 14.55 13.05 7.86
N GLN A 79 14.02 12.99 6.65
CA GLN A 79 12.58 12.79 6.38
C GLN A 79 12.24 11.35 5.98
N ASP A 80 13.25 10.51 5.76
CA ASP A 80 13.08 9.15 5.29
C ASP A 80 12.96 8.17 6.48
N TYR A 81 12.15 7.13 6.28
CA TYR A 81 11.95 6.05 7.23
C TYR A 81 12.47 4.73 6.67
N PHE A 82 13.04 3.92 7.53
CA PHE A 82 13.62 2.61 7.25
C PHE A 82 13.18 1.66 8.35
N TYR A 83 13.35 0.36 8.12
CA TYR A 83 13.15 -0.65 9.15
C TYR A 83 14.35 -1.58 9.22
N MET A 84 14.95 -1.68 10.40
CA MET A 84 16.05 -2.57 10.69
C MET A 84 15.50 -3.83 11.37
N ALA A 85 15.85 -4.99 10.84
CA ALA A 85 15.44 -6.27 11.39
C ALA A 85 16.02 -6.50 12.79
N GLU A 86 15.56 -7.55 13.47
CA GLU A 86 16.10 -7.97 14.76
C GLU A 86 17.58 -8.40 14.69
N ASP A 87 18.06 -8.85 13.53
CA ASP A 87 19.49 -9.12 13.28
C ASP A 87 20.28 -7.85 12.90
N GLY A 88 19.62 -6.68 12.93
CA GLY A 88 20.17 -5.38 12.57
C GLY A 88 20.18 -5.09 11.06
N ALA A 89 19.81 -6.05 10.21
CA ALA A 89 19.88 -5.86 8.76
C ALA A 89 18.72 -4.99 8.25
N LEU A 90 18.99 -4.11 7.30
CA LEU A 90 17.99 -3.27 6.64
C LEU A 90 16.97 -4.14 5.88
N TRP A 91 15.69 -3.93 6.16
CA TRP A 91 14.61 -4.53 5.39
C TRP A 91 14.29 -3.75 4.11
N THR A 92 14.04 -4.50 3.05
CA THR A 92 13.55 -4.00 1.76
C THR A 92 12.34 -4.81 1.28
N GLY A 93 11.63 -4.30 0.28
CA GLY A 93 10.47 -4.92 -0.33
C GLY A 93 9.22 -4.91 0.56
N TRP A 94 8.31 -5.84 0.29
CA TRP A 94 7.10 -6.03 1.08
C TRP A 94 7.40 -6.60 2.46
N ARG A 95 6.85 -5.95 3.49
CA ARG A 95 6.97 -6.37 4.89
C ARG A 95 5.65 -6.19 5.62
N THR A 96 5.44 -7.05 6.61
CA THR A 96 4.34 -6.93 7.57
C THR A 96 4.93 -6.62 8.93
N ILE A 97 4.54 -5.50 9.52
CA ILE A 97 4.99 -5.03 10.84
C ILE A 97 3.72 -4.73 11.64
N ASP A 98 3.58 -5.37 12.80
CA ASP A 98 2.43 -5.22 13.70
C ASP A 98 1.07 -5.38 12.99
N GLY A 99 0.99 -6.36 12.08
CA GLY A 99 -0.22 -6.67 11.32
C GLY A 99 -0.52 -5.73 10.15
N ALA A 100 0.26 -4.66 9.95
CA ALA A 100 0.12 -3.77 8.81
C ALA A 100 1.18 -4.04 7.73
N ARG A 101 0.81 -3.86 6.46
CA ARG A 101 1.71 -4.06 5.32
C ARG A 101 2.34 -2.75 4.88
N TYR A 102 3.65 -2.81 4.65
CA TYR A 102 4.53 -1.74 4.24
C TYR A 102 5.32 -2.16 3.00
N TYR A 103 5.83 -1.17 2.26
CA TYR A 103 6.78 -1.41 1.20
C TYR A 103 8.01 -0.53 1.38
N PHE A 104 9.17 -1.16 1.33
CA PHE A 104 10.47 -0.51 1.38
C PHE A 104 11.12 -0.62 0.00
N TYR A 105 11.55 0.49 -0.61
CA TYR A 105 12.12 0.48 -1.94
C TYR A 105 13.37 -0.42 -1.99
N PRO A 106 13.46 -1.43 -2.89
CA PRO A 106 14.61 -2.33 -2.97
C PRO A 106 15.96 -1.62 -3.11
N ASP A 107 16.01 -0.51 -3.87
CA ASP A 107 17.25 0.18 -4.20
C ASP A 107 17.79 1.09 -3.09
N SER A 108 16.94 1.47 -2.13
CA SER A 108 17.29 2.46 -1.09
C SER A 108 16.91 2.07 0.33
N GLY A 109 15.99 1.11 0.51
CA GLY A 109 15.40 0.74 1.79
C GLY A 109 14.42 1.76 2.38
N LYS A 110 14.16 2.89 1.71
CA LYS A 110 13.19 3.89 2.19
C LYS A 110 11.79 3.30 2.20
N CYS A 111 10.99 3.63 3.21
CA CYS A 111 9.57 3.29 3.28
C CYS A 111 8.78 4.16 2.30
N ALA A 112 7.90 3.55 1.49
CA ALA A 112 6.90 4.28 0.73
C ALA A 112 5.88 4.90 1.69
N ILE A 113 5.72 6.21 1.65
CA ILE A 113 4.84 6.98 2.55
C ILE A 113 4.11 8.03 1.73
N ASN A 114 2.80 8.17 1.99
CA ASN A 114 1.93 9.17 1.39
C ASN A 114 2.01 9.22 -0.14
N ILE A 115 1.98 8.05 -0.78
CA ILE A 115 2.23 7.93 -2.22
C ILE A 115 1.38 6.82 -2.82
N ALA A 116 0.81 7.06 -4.01
CA ALA A 116 0.29 6.01 -4.87
C ALA A 116 1.38 5.61 -5.86
N MET A 117 1.68 4.32 -5.96
CA MET A 117 2.72 3.85 -6.89
C MET A 117 2.50 2.41 -7.37
N PRO A 118 3.03 2.06 -8.55
CA PRO A 118 3.03 0.68 -9.02
C PRO A 118 4.13 -0.14 -8.32
N VAL A 119 3.79 -1.34 -7.89
CA VAL A 119 4.72 -2.38 -7.43
C VAL A 119 4.38 -3.67 -8.17
N ASP A 120 5.34 -4.23 -8.90
CA ASP A 120 5.17 -5.44 -9.71
C ASP A 120 3.96 -5.40 -10.67
N GLY A 121 3.67 -4.22 -11.22
CA GLY A 121 2.58 -4.00 -12.18
C GLY A 121 1.20 -3.72 -11.57
N TYR A 122 1.09 -3.71 -10.24
CA TYR A 122 -0.15 -3.39 -9.52
C TYR A 122 -0.01 -2.06 -8.78
N TRP A 123 -1.07 -1.25 -8.77
CA TRP A 123 -1.09 0.01 -8.05
C TRP A 123 -1.50 -0.18 -6.59
N TYR A 124 -0.77 0.48 -5.70
CA TYR A 124 -1.04 0.53 -4.26
C TYR A 124 -1.04 1.99 -3.80
N LEU A 125 -1.78 2.28 -2.74
CA LEU A 125 -1.74 3.56 -2.04
C LEU A 125 -1.12 3.35 -0.66
N PHE A 126 -0.06 4.08 -0.35
CA PHE A 126 0.57 4.10 0.97
C PHE A 126 0.14 5.37 1.70
N GLY A 127 -0.38 5.20 2.92
CA GLY A 127 -0.82 6.30 3.78
C GLY A 127 0.34 7.12 4.33
N THR A 128 0.01 8.17 5.08
CA THR A 128 1.00 9.05 5.75
C THR A 128 1.81 8.34 6.83
N ASP A 129 1.34 7.19 7.30
CA ASP A 129 2.05 6.30 8.23
C ASP A 129 2.78 5.15 7.52
N GLY A 130 2.78 5.13 6.17
CA GLY A 130 3.45 4.12 5.34
C GLY A 130 2.68 2.81 5.15
N LYS A 131 1.52 2.65 5.81
CA LYS A 131 0.69 1.45 5.64
C LYS A 131 -0.04 1.50 4.31
N ILE A 132 -0.22 0.35 3.67
CA ILE A 132 -1.14 0.28 2.52
C ILE A 132 -2.56 0.69 2.94
N GLN A 133 -3.23 1.42 2.07
CA GLN A 133 -4.63 1.79 2.18
C GLN A 133 -5.49 0.80 1.38
N THR A 134 -6.67 0.50 1.89
CA THR A 134 -7.65 -0.40 1.27
C THR A 134 -9.03 0.24 1.23
N GLY A 135 -9.98 -0.38 0.52
CA GLY A 135 -11.33 0.11 0.34
C GLY A 135 -11.40 1.34 -0.56
N PHE A 136 -12.48 2.11 -0.42
CA PHE A 136 -12.65 3.37 -1.16
C PHE A 136 -11.73 4.46 -0.62
N GLN A 137 -11.00 5.10 -1.53
CA GLN A 137 -10.03 6.14 -1.21
C GLN A 137 -10.23 7.33 -2.15
N ASN A 138 -10.28 8.55 -1.59
CA ASN A 138 -10.28 9.77 -2.38
C ASN A 138 -8.84 10.27 -2.55
N VAL A 139 -8.37 10.35 -3.79
CA VAL A 139 -7.04 10.85 -4.12
C VAL A 139 -7.22 12.00 -5.11
N ASN A 140 -6.88 13.21 -4.68
CA ASN A 140 -6.97 14.43 -5.48
C ASN A 140 -8.36 14.66 -6.12
N GLY A 141 -9.44 14.37 -5.39
CA GLY A 141 -10.82 14.58 -5.86
C GLY A 141 -11.42 13.40 -6.63
N SER A 142 -10.61 12.42 -7.01
CA SER A 142 -11.07 11.19 -7.66
C SER A 142 -11.21 10.05 -6.66
N THR A 143 -12.24 9.21 -6.82
CA THR A 143 -12.45 8.03 -5.97
C THR A 143 -11.86 6.79 -6.64
N TYR A 144 -11.11 6.02 -5.87
CA TYR A 144 -10.50 4.75 -6.25
C TYR A 144 -10.93 3.67 -5.26
N TYR A 145 -10.79 2.40 -5.65
CA TYR A 145 -11.01 1.27 -4.74
C TYR A 145 -9.79 0.37 -4.73
N PHE A 146 -9.25 0.11 -3.55
CA PHE A 146 -8.14 -0.79 -3.30
C PHE A 146 -8.67 -2.06 -2.63
N ASP A 147 -8.40 -3.23 -3.19
CA ASP A 147 -8.97 -4.49 -2.72
C ASP A 147 -8.59 -4.76 -1.24
N PRO A 148 -9.56 -4.96 -0.33
CA PRO A 148 -9.28 -5.18 1.09
C PRO A 148 -8.39 -6.38 1.41
N SER A 149 -8.34 -7.40 0.54
CA SER A 149 -7.54 -8.60 0.77
C SER A 149 -6.05 -8.39 0.51
N ASN A 150 -5.70 -7.51 -0.44
CA ASN A 150 -4.33 -7.43 -0.95
C ASN A 150 -3.83 -6.00 -1.21
N GLY A 151 -4.70 -4.99 -1.18
CA GLY A 151 -4.39 -3.58 -1.39
C GLY A 151 -4.19 -3.16 -2.84
N VAL A 152 -4.49 -4.02 -3.81
CA VAL A 152 -4.37 -3.71 -5.24
C VAL A 152 -5.51 -2.82 -5.69
N MET A 153 -5.19 -1.73 -6.39
CA MET A 153 -6.19 -0.86 -7.02
C MET A 153 -7.00 -1.63 -8.08
N VAL A 154 -8.32 -1.53 -8.01
CA VAL A 154 -9.23 -2.03 -9.04
C VAL A 154 -9.31 -1.01 -10.17
N ALA A 155 -9.11 -1.46 -11.41
CA ALA A 155 -9.17 -0.64 -12.60
C ALA A 155 -9.66 -1.45 -13.83
N GLY A 156 -10.26 -0.75 -14.79
CA GLY A 156 -10.69 -1.29 -16.08
C GLY A 156 -11.78 -2.37 -15.98
N THR A 157 -12.63 -2.32 -14.96
CA THR A 157 -13.62 -3.37 -14.68
C THR A 157 -14.79 -2.86 -13.84
N SER A 158 -15.81 -3.68 -13.63
CA SER A 158 -16.93 -3.40 -12.72
C SER A 158 -16.86 -4.34 -11.51
N ARG A 159 -17.20 -3.85 -10.31
CA ARG A 159 -17.31 -4.68 -9.10
C ARG A 159 -18.63 -4.43 -8.38
N THR A 160 -19.20 -5.49 -7.82
CA THR A 160 -20.29 -5.36 -6.85
C THR A 160 -19.67 -5.28 -5.46
N ILE A 161 -19.86 -4.16 -4.77
CA ILE A 161 -19.37 -3.89 -3.42
C ILE A 161 -20.58 -3.49 -2.59
N ASP A 162 -20.86 -4.22 -1.52
CA ASP A 162 -22.04 -4.01 -0.65
C ASP A 162 -23.37 -3.91 -1.41
N GLY A 163 -23.53 -4.72 -2.46
CA GLY A 163 -24.75 -4.78 -3.28
C GLY A 163 -24.87 -3.69 -4.36
N VAL A 164 -23.89 -2.80 -4.48
CA VAL A 164 -23.85 -1.74 -5.50
C VAL A 164 -22.81 -2.05 -6.56
N VAL A 165 -23.17 -1.87 -7.84
CA VAL A 165 -22.23 -2.03 -8.96
C VAL A 165 -21.48 -0.72 -9.20
N TYR A 166 -20.17 -0.79 -9.06
CA TYR A 166 -19.24 0.30 -9.37
C TYR A 166 -18.48 0.00 -10.64
N ASN A 167 -18.32 1.00 -11.50
CA ASN A 167 -17.51 0.91 -12.71
C ASN A 167 -16.20 1.64 -12.49
N PHE A 168 -15.08 0.95 -12.66
CA PHE A 168 -13.73 1.50 -12.54
C PHE A 168 -13.13 1.64 -13.93
N GLN A 169 -12.77 2.87 -14.30
CA GLN A 169 -12.12 3.16 -15.57
C GLN A 169 -10.71 2.56 -15.61
N ALA A 170 -10.05 2.59 -16.78
CA ALA A 170 -8.72 2.02 -16.96
C ALA A 170 -7.65 2.65 -16.03
N ASP A 171 -7.85 3.90 -15.60
CA ASP A 171 -6.99 4.60 -14.63
C ASP A 171 -7.38 4.32 -13.17
N GLY A 172 -8.42 3.52 -12.91
CA GLY A 172 -8.94 3.19 -11.60
C GLY A 172 -10.01 4.14 -11.05
N THR A 173 -10.33 5.23 -11.77
CA THR A 173 -11.36 6.16 -11.30
C THR A 173 -12.73 5.50 -11.27
N CYS A 174 -13.44 5.69 -10.16
CA CYS A 174 -14.72 5.07 -9.88
C CYS A 174 -15.90 5.95 -10.33
N THR A 175 -16.84 5.37 -11.06
CA THR A 175 -18.17 5.94 -11.32
C THR A 175 -19.24 5.01 -10.77
N THR A 176 -20.33 5.58 -10.25
CA THR A 176 -21.45 4.81 -9.68
C THR A 176 -22.43 4.46 -10.80
N GLN A 177 -22.83 3.19 -10.89
CA GLN A 177 -23.96 2.77 -11.74
C GLN A 177 -25.03 2.13 -10.85
N VAL A 178 -26.17 2.80 -10.72
CA VAL A 178 -27.30 2.24 -10.00
C VAL A 178 -28.02 1.25 -10.91
N ALA A 179 -27.96 -0.04 -10.59
CA ALA A 179 -28.97 -1.00 -11.02
C ALA A 179 -29.78 -1.41 -9.78
N THR A 180 -31.00 -0.88 -9.67
CA THR A 180 -32.00 -1.40 -8.73
C THR A 180 -32.32 -2.83 -9.11
N ALA A 181 -31.85 -3.80 -8.35
CA ALA A 181 -32.32 -5.17 -8.44
C ALA A 181 -33.71 -5.25 -7.80
N ASN A 182 -34.75 -5.08 -8.61
CA ASN A 182 -36.06 -5.72 -8.46
C ASN A 182 -36.73 -5.78 -9.83
N SER A 183 -36.14 -6.58 -10.72
CA SER A 183 -36.86 -7.13 -11.87
C SER A 183 -36.71 -8.65 -11.80
N TYR A 184 -37.66 -9.29 -11.12
CA TYR A 184 -37.94 -10.69 -11.37
C TYR A 184 -38.24 -10.83 -12.86
N ASN A 185 -37.31 -11.37 -13.63
CA ASN A 185 -37.60 -11.79 -15.00
C ASN A 185 -38.53 -13.00 -14.91
N PHE A 186 -39.83 -12.76 -15.08
CA PHE A 186 -40.75 -13.82 -15.47
C PHE A 186 -40.29 -14.41 -16.80
N ASN A 187 -40.18 -15.73 -16.84
CA ASN A 187 -39.92 -16.54 -18.01
C ASN A 187 -40.65 -16.00 -19.25
N ASN A 188 -39.94 -15.95 -20.38
CA ASN A 188 -40.60 -16.17 -21.66
C ASN A 188 -39.89 -17.30 -22.40
N GLY A 189 -40.32 -18.53 -22.11
CA GLY A 189 -40.11 -19.65 -22.98
C GLY A 189 -40.94 -19.45 -24.26
N SER A 190 -40.33 -19.71 -25.40
CA SER A 190 -40.92 -19.64 -26.73
C SER A 190 -42.24 -20.43 -26.84
N ASN A 191 -43.31 -19.86 -27.42
CA ASN A 191 -43.99 -20.45 -28.60
C ASN A 191 -45.06 -19.52 -29.24
N SER A 192 -45.28 -19.79 -30.53
CA SER A 192 -46.13 -19.17 -31.56
C SER A 192 -47.64 -19.42 -31.44
N GLN A 193 -48.42 -18.50 -32.04
CA GLN A 193 -49.71 -18.63 -32.77
C GLN A 193 -50.92 -17.80 -32.27
N ASN A 194 -51.28 -16.81 -33.11
CA ASN A 194 -52.55 -16.66 -33.85
C ASN A 194 -53.91 -16.58 -33.11
N GLY A 195 -54.70 -15.51 -33.38
CA GLY A 195 -56.17 -15.57 -33.38
C GLY A 195 -56.95 -14.45 -32.67
N SER A 196 -57.41 -13.45 -33.44
CA SER A 196 -58.79 -12.88 -33.47
C SER A 196 -59.72 -12.97 -32.24
N GLY A 197 -60.21 -11.82 -31.72
CA GLY A 197 -61.52 -11.74 -31.03
C GLY A 197 -61.74 -10.64 -29.97
N THR A 198 -62.45 -9.57 -30.36
CA THR A 198 -63.50 -8.78 -29.64
C THR A 198 -63.41 -8.34 -28.15
N SER A 199 -63.51 -7.00 -27.98
CA SER A 199 -64.28 -6.16 -27.03
C SER A 199 -64.53 -6.57 -25.57
N ASN A 200 -64.12 -5.71 -24.62
CA ASN A 200 -65.01 -4.78 -23.88
C ASN A 200 -64.23 -3.92 -22.84
N THR A 201 -64.46 -2.62 -22.87
CA THR A 201 -64.17 -1.58 -21.84
C THR A 201 -65.27 -1.57 -20.75
N PRO A 202 -65.24 -0.70 -19.72
CA PRO A 202 -64.14 -0.19 -18.86
C PRO A 202 -64.54 -0.26 -17.34
N ASN A 203 -63.72 0.23 -16.40
CA ASN A 203 -64.09 1.29 -15.42
C ASN A 203 -63.18 1.36 -14.16
N SER A 204 -62.81 2.62 -13.83
CA SER A 204 -62.54 3.28 -12.53
C SER A 204 -61.60 2.64 -11.49
N GLY A 205 -60.65 3.34 -10.87
CA GLY A 205 -60.60 4.78 -10.61
C GLY A 205 -59.26 5.24 -10.05
N GLU A 206 -59.07 6.56 -10.14
CA GLU A 206 -57.91 7.36 -9.73
C GLU A 206 -57.72 7.43 -8.21
N SER A 207 -56.46 7.52 -7.74
CA SER A 207 -55.90 8.71 -7.07
C SER A 207 -54.52 8.43 -6.43
N ASN A 208 -53.56 9.29 -6.79
CA ASN A 208 -52.33 9.63 -6.05
C ASN A 208 -52.63 10.93 -5.24
N PRO A 209 -51.76 11.57 -4.42
CA PRO A 209 -50.38 11.25 -3.99
C PRO A 209 -50.11 11.48 -2.46
N GLU A 210 -48.91 11.15 -1.97
CA GLU A 210 -47.95 12.09 -1.33
C GLU A 210 -46.84 11.40 -0.51
N ALA A 211 -45.70 12.10 -0.47
CA ALA A 211 -44.36 11.70 -0.05
C ALA A 211 -44.05 12.01 1.44
N ASP A 212 -42.88 11.55 1.90
CA ASP A 212 -41.95 12.13 2.92
C ASP A 212 -41.44 11.03 3.88
N GLY A 213 -40.15 10.85 4.21
CA GLY A 213 -38.95 11.61 3.93
C GLY A 213 -37.73 10.75 4.33
N GLY A 214 -36.66 10.84 3.54
CA GLY A 214 -35.38 10.20 3.83
C GLY A 214 -34.51 11.01 4.79
N LYS A 215 -33.44 10.38 5.30
CA LYS A 215 -32.22 11.09 5.72
C LYS A 215 -30.98 10.30 5.30
N THR A 216 -30.32 10.77 4.26
CA THR A 216 -28.91 10.48 3.93
C THR A 216 -28.06 11.64 4.46
N GLY A 217 -27.04 11.33 5.24
CA GLY A 217 -26.04 12.30 5.69
C GLY A 217 -24.80 12.24 4.79
N VAL A 218 -24.63 13.23 3.92
CA VAL A 218 -23.37 13.49 3.21
C VAL A 218 -22.61 14.55 4.03
N ILE A 219 -21.36 14.26 4.40
CA ILE A 219 -20.49 15.22 5.09
C ILE A 219 -19.57 15.86 4.05
N THR A 220 -19.70 17.17 3.85
CA THR A 220 -18.81 17.99 3.03
C THR A 220 -17.83 18.72 3.95
N ALA A 221 -16.53 18.59 3.68
CA ALA A 221 -15.50 19.53 4.11
C ALA A 221 -14.60 19.76 2.89
N GLY A 222 -14.32 20.96 2.41
CA GLY A 222 -14.16 22.23 3.10
C GLY A 222 -12.78 22.75 2.67
N SER A 223 -12.71 23.46 1.55
CA SER A 223 -11.46 24.00 1.02
C SER A 223 -10.92 25.10 1.92
N SER A 224 -9.64 25.06 2.26
CA SER A 224 -8.92 26.21 2.83
C SER A 224 -7.72 26.56 1.96
N LYS A 225 -7.56 27.87 1.80
CA LYS A 225 -6.62 28.62 0.97
C LYS A 225 -5.15 28.33 1.26
#